data_AF-A0A7K4GTM4-F1
#
_entry.id   AF-A0A7K4GTM4-F1
#
_cell.length_a   1.000
_cell.length_b   1.000
_cell.length_c   1.000
_cell.angle_alpha   90.00
_cell.angle_beta   90.00
_cell.angle_gamma   90.00
#
_symmetry.space_group_name_H-M   'P 1'
#
loop_
_entity.id
_entity.type
_entity.pdbx_description
1 polymer ?
#
loop_
_entity_poly.entity_id
_entity_poly.type
_entity_poly.pdbx_seq_one_letter_code
_entity_poly.pdbx_strand_id
1 'polypeptide(L)'
;MECDRALEILNSIKNVTDIVCSSEEISELAGFNLICEFTLQEPRKSLDHDLKGMKNQFIRLNSEIRDSYKNLMSMEADYEKMSIFSGKNKLKKEIKTLKNIIQNKDIDAKNLKDGILSLTLEKEAYERAVKVNGKKVVLTPLGEKMIDEIQARRRFYSRKLSDLIDVIRRLDEEFGRIINQIGKIMTTNRFSPIWALYLINTNMQNLTHIMDAITMSENSYDVAQKKMMRLSFYLMNHPEIPVPRNKRVAKMVDAEFKNQYGKYAPIEQLNEMFNSAGISTFKIQKAISLLSRLFSIWVSKDSQNIQDLNEYLNNLKIFVDFKGDLPMIGKKTRLYEHLNQRIDEEMLYVFLTLAYSTNLDAYNYFYNLFTDVPEGNKFFSSIGTLFPWDPEETWMILLRAQSNILKAQSAKFIPELIEYALLMTLNSNILTIENNVTQEQLVKWRALIIPTIHLSIYSFLEKDLETYIRRRPLAYIIAPRYYHHSMLHYHAIG
;
A
#
# COMPACT_ATOMS: atom_id res chain seq x y z
N MET A 1 15.12 -28.07 -4.25
CA MET A 1 13.78 -28.67 -4.05
C MET A 1 12.73 -27.85 -4.80
N GLU A 2 11.67 -28.49 -5.31
CA GLU A 2 10.51 -27.82 -5.94
C GLU A 2 9.58 -27.19 -4.88
N CYS A 3 8.83 -26.14 -5.24
CA CYS A 3 7.96 -25.44 -4.30
C CYS A 3 6.82 -26.30 -3.78
N ASP A 4 6.24 -27.17 -4.60
CA ASP A 4 5.17 -28.09 -4.18
C ASP A 4 5.63 -29.04 -3.07
N ARG A 5 6.84 -29.58 -3.21
CA ARG A 5 7.48 -30.43 -2.22
C ARG A 5 7.85 -29.65 -0.97
N ALA A 6 8.37 -28.43 -1.12
CA ALA A 6 8.61 -27.53 0.01
C ALA A 6 7.30 -27.26 0.78
N LEU A 7 6.20 -26.99 0.07
CA LEU A 7 4.89 -26.72 0.66
C LEU A 7 4.34 -27.94 1.42
N GLU A 8 4.49 -29.15 0.86
CA GLU A 8 4.10 -30.40 1.53
C GLU A 8 4.81 -30.54 2.88
N ILE A 9 6.15 -30.39 2.88
CA ILE A 9 6.98 -30.52 4.10
C ILE A 9 6.62 -29.44 5.12
N LEU A 10 6.51 -28.18 4.69
CA LEU A 10 6.18 -27.07 5.58
C LEU A 10 4.78 -27.23 6.20
N ASN A 11 3.78 -27.67 5.42
CA ASN A 11 2.44 -27.96 5.95
C ASN A 11 2.45 -29.15 6.91
N SER A 12 3.23 -30.19 6.65
CA SER A 12 3.37 -31.30 7.58
C SER A 12 3.95 -30.86 8.93
N ILE A 13 4.95 -29.97 8.90
CA ILE A 13 5.51 -29.38 10.13
C ILE A 13 4.46 -28.51 10.84
N LYS A 14 3.74 -27.64 10.10
CA LYS A 14 2.67 -26.78 10.64
C LYS A 14 1.55 -27.59 11.31
N ASN A 15 1.18 -28.72 10.73
CA ASN A 15 0.10 -29.58 11.21
C ASN A 15 0.56 -30.65 12.20
N VAL A 16 1.84 -30.70 12.55
CA VAL A 16 2.41 -31.72 13.45
C VAL A 16 2.14 -33.14 12.94
N THR A 17 2.28 -33.35 11.64
CA THR A 17 2.11 -34.66 10.98
C THR A 17 3.45 -35.17 10.47
N ASP A 18 3.70 -36.47 10.65
CA ASP A 18 4.91 -37.10 10.15
C ASP A 18 4.96 -37.11 8.61
N ILE A 19 6.14 -36.88 8.06
CA ILE A 19 6.41 -36.93 6.62
C ILE A 19 7.81 -37.52 6.37
N VAL A 20 7.94 -38.28 5.28
CA VAL A 20 9.24 -38.83 4.85
C VAL A 20 9.99 -37.72 4.11
N CYS A 21 11.12 -37.27 4.66
CA CYS A 21 12.01 -36.29 4.03
C CYS A 21 13.46 -36.76 4.07
N SER A 22 14.21 -36.44 3.02
CA SER A 22 15.66 -36.58 2.97
C SER A 22 16.36 -35.52 3.84
N SER A 23 17.61 -35.77 4.21
CA SER A 23 18.45 -34.78 4.92
C SER A 23 18.75 -33.54 4.09
N GLU A 24 18.78 -33.66 2.77
CA GLU A 24 19.04 -32.56 1.83
C GLU A 24 17.87 -31.58 1.79
N GLU A 25 16.62 -32.08 1.74
CA GLU A 25 15.41 -31.23 1.78
C GLU A 25 15.35 -30.40 3.07
N ILE A 26 15.68 -31.01 4.21
CA ILE A 26 15.72 -30.32 5.52
C ILE A 26 16.84 -29.29 5.56
N SER A 27 18.02 -29.62 5.02
CA SER A 27 19.15 -28.69 4.96
C SER A 27 18.85 -27.49 4.05
N GLU A 28 18.14 -27.71 2.94
CA GLU A 28 17.73 -26.65 2.02
C GLU A 28 16.70 -25.70 2.67
N LEU A 29 15.65 -26.25 3.31
CA LEU A 29 14.66 -25.44 4.04
C LEU A 29 15.30 -24.64 5.19
N ALA A 30 16.24 -25.25 5.92
CA ALA A 30 17.00 -24.57 6.97
C ALA A 30 17.94 -23.50 6.41
N GLY A 31 18.57 -23.75 5.25
CA GLY A 31 19.42 -22.79 4.54
C GLY A 31 18.67 -21.53 4.12
N PHE A 32 17.36 -21.64 3.85
CA PHE A 32 16.47 -20.52 3.60
C PHE A 32 15.79 -19.96 4.86
N ASN A 33 16.15 -20.45 6.05
CA ASN A 33 15.56 -20.06 7.34
C ASN A 33 14.03 -20.25 7.39
N LEU A 34 13.49 -21.23 6.68
CA LEU A 34 12.06 -21.58 6.69
C LEU A 34 11.73 -22.51 7.85
N ILE A 35 12.70 -23.32 8.25
CA ILE A 35 12.64 -24.18 9.43
C ILE A 35 13.90 -23.96 10.27
N CYS A 36 13.78 -24.19 11.57
CA CYS A 36 14.92 -24.27 12.46
C CYS A 36 15.02 -25.68 13.02
N GLU A 37 16.24 -26.23 13.05
CA GLU A 37 16.53 -27.42 13.84
C GLU A 37 16.47 -27.05 15.32
N PHE A 38 15.60 -27.73 16.05
CA PHE A 38 15.41 -27.53 17.47
C PHE A 38 16.19 -28.57 18.26
N THR A 39 17.31 -28.14 18.84
CA THR A 39 18.00 -28.88 19.90
C THR A 39 17.57 -28.34 21.26
N LEU A 40 17.03 -29.22 22.10
CA LEU A 40 16.65 -28.91 23.49
C LEU A 40 17.87 -28.39 24.26
N GLN A 41 17.88 -27.11 24.63
CA GLN A 41 18.88 -26.55 25.56
C GLN A 41 18.42 -26.64 27.02
N GLU A 42 17.12 -26.43 27.31
CA GLU A 42 16.58 -26.51 28.68
C GLU A 42 15.24 -27.28 28.81
N PRO A 43 14.90 -27.82 30.01
CA PRO A 43 13.63 -28.47 30.26
C PRO A 43 12.46 -27.49 30.28
N ARG A 44 11.29 -27.87 29.73
CA ARG A 44 10.04 -27.06 29.67
C ARG A 44 9.66 -26.34 30.97
N LYS A 45 9.90 -26.96 32.12
CA LYS A 45 9.60 -26.38 33.45
C LYS A 45 10.45 -25.15 33.79
N SER A 46 11.69 -25.08 33.29
CA SER A 46 12.59 -23.93 33.44
C SER A 46 12.06 -22.74 32.64
N LEU A 47 11.67 -22.99 31.39
CA LEU A 47 11.11 -22.01 30.46
C LEU A 47 9.84 -21.32 30.98
N ASP A 48 8.89 -22.08 31.53
CA ASP A 48 7.65 -21.51 32.09
C ASP A 48 7.91 -20.62 33.33
N HIS A 49 8.91 -20.98 34.14
CA HIS A 49 9.31 -20.21 35.31
C HIS A 49 9.94 -18.87 34.91
N ASP A 50 10.88 -18.90 33.96
CA ASP A 50 11.62 -17.72 33.53
C ASP A 50 10.73 -16.73 32.77
N LEU A 51 9.83 -17.24 31.93
CA LEU A 51 8.86 -16.44 31.20
C LEU A 51 7.89 -15.71 32.16
N LYS A 52 7.46 -16.38 33.24
CA LYS A 52 6.66 -15.76 34.31
C LYS A 52 7.48 -14.70 35.08
N GLY A 53 8.75 -14.99 35.38
CA GLY A 53 9.67 -14.05 36.03
C GLY A 53 9.86 -12.77 35.22
N MET A 54 10.18 -12.88 33.92
CA MET A 54 10.38 -11.73 33.04
C MET A 54 9.10 -10.92 32.82
N LYS A 55 7.93 -11.57 32.65
CA LYS A 55 6.64 -10.88 32.55
C LYS A 55 6.34 -10.03 33.78
N ASN A 56 6.59 -10.56 34.98
CA ASN A 56 6.41 -9.82 36.22
C ASN A 56 7.37 -8.62 36.33
N GLN A 57 8.63 -8.79 35.92
CA GLN A 57 9.60 -7.68 35.86
C GLN A 57 9.18 -6.60 34.87
N PHE A 58 8.69 -6.98 33.68
CA PHE A 58 8.21 -6.05 32.67
C PHE A 58 6.98 -5.25 33.13
N ILE A 59 6.01 -5.89 33.79
CA ILE A 59 4.84 -5.22 34.37
C ILE A 59 5.27 -4.18 35.41
N ARG A 60 6.18 -4.58 36.33
CA ARG A 60 6.72 -3.68 37.34
C ARG A 60 7.41 -2.47 36.71
N LEU A 61 8.30 -2.72 35.74
CA LEU A 61 9.07 -1.66 35.07
C LEU A 61 8.18 -0.68 34.31
N ASN A 62 7.15 -1.17 33.61
CA ASN A 62 6.16 -0.31 32.94
C ASN A 62 5.37 0.57 33.91
N SER A 63 5.03 0.06 35.11
CA SER A 63 4.42 0.87 36.16
C SER A 63 5.35 2.01 36.58
N GLU A 64 6.63 1.70 36.80
CA GLU A 64 7.63 2.70 37.20
C GLU A 64 7.88 3.76 36.11
N ILE A 65 7.84 3.36 34.83
CA ILE A 65 7.92 4.29 33.68
C ILE A 65 6.71 5.22 33.66
N ARG A 66 5.49 4.67 33.82
CA ARG A 66 4.25 5.45 33.84
C ARG A 66 4.26 6.49 34.96
N ASP A 67 4.71 6.11 36.16
CA ASP A 67 4.84 7.02 37.30
C ASP A 67 5.90 8.11 37.03
N SER A 68 7.01 7.74 36.38
CA SER A 68 8.06 8.69 35.99
C SER A 68 7.55 9.71 34.96
N TYR A 69 6.74 9.28 33.98
CA TYR A 69 6.09 10.19 33.03
C TYR A 69 5.07 11.12 33.69
N LYS A 70 4.30 10.62 34.66
CA LYS A 70 3.37 11.46 35.43
C LYS A 70 4.12 12.56 36.18
N ASN A 71 5.26 12.22 36.80
CA ASN A 71 6.13 13.19 37.47
C ASN A 71 6.75 14.18 36.47
N LEU A 72 7.19 13.71 35.30
CA LEU A 72 7.74 14.56 34.25
C LEU A 72 6.73 15.60 33.77
N MET A 73 5.49 15.18 33.50
CA MET A 73 4.40 16.07 33.08
C MET A 73 4.10 17.13 34.14
N SER A 74 4.10 16.76 35.42
CA SER A 74 3.94 17.71 36.53
C SER A 74 5.08 18.73 36.56
N MET A 75 6.33 18.28 36.42
CA MET A 75 7.50 19.14 36.44
C MET A 75 7.59 20.07 35.22
N GLU A 76 7.20 19.60 34.03
CA GLU A 76 7.15 20.43 32.82
C GLU A 76 6.06 21.50 32.94
N ALA A 77 4.90 21.19 33.51
CA ALA A 77 3.85 22.16 33.78
C ALA A 77 4.29 23.23 34.82
N ASP A 78 5.03 22.83 35.84
CA ASP A 78 5.62 23.77 36.81
C ASP A 78 6.70 24.65 36.16
N TYR A 79 7.50 24.09 35.26
CA TYR A 79 8.56 24.81 34.52
C TYR A 79 8.01 25.88 33.59
N GLU A 80 6.86 25.63 32.94
CA GLU A 80 6.17 26.60 32.09
C GLU A 80 5.60 27.79 32.90
N LYS A 81 5.16 27.55 34.14
CA LYS A 81 4.58 28.56 35.03
C LYS A 81 5.62 29.39 35.79
N MET A 82 6.89 28.98 35.82
CA MET A 82 7.95 29.69 36.54
C MET A 82 8.50 30.92 35.79
N SER A 83 8.52 32.05 36.50
CA SER A 83 9.20 33.28 36.06
C SER A 83 10.73 33.10 36.04
N ILE A 84 11.42 33.95 35.26
CA ILE A 84 12.87 33.83 34.96
C ILE A 84 13.75 33.94 36.23
N PHE A 85 13.21 34.45 37.35
CA PHE A 85 14.01 34.86 38.51
C PHE A 85 14.02 33.91 39.72
N SER A 86 13.46 32.69 39.67
CA SER A 86 13.73 31.67 40.70
C SER A 86 13.54 30.22 40.23
N GLY A 87 14.44 29.31 40.65
CA GLY A 87 14.34 27.84 40.57
C GLY A 87 14.29 27.15 39.19
N LYS A 88 14.06 27.88 38.10
CA LYS A 88 13.90 27.35 36.74
C LYS A 88 15.08 26.49 36.24
N ASN A 89 16.32 26.89 36.56
CA ASN A 89 17.52 26.11 36.19
C ASN A 89 17.64 24.80 36.97
N LYS A 90 17.17 24.75 38.22
CA LYS A 90 17.16 23.53 39.04
C LYS A 90 16.13 22.54 38.48
N LEU A 91 14.90 23.02 38.24
CA LEU A 91 13.83 22.22 37.64
C LEU A 91 14.19 21.72 36.23
N LYS A 92 14.86 22.55 35.40
CA LYS A 92 15.40 22.11 34.10
C LYS A 92 16.39 20.94 34.22
N LYS A 93 17.27 20.96 35.24
CA LYS A 93 18.20 19.86 35.50
C LYS A 93 17.45 18.61 35.96
N GLU A 94 16.47 18.76 36.86
CA GLU A 94 15.68 17.63 37.35
C GLU A 94 14.82 17.00 36.24
N ILE A 95 14.21 17.80 35.36
CA ILE A 95 13.52 17.35 34.14
C ILE A 95 14.47 16.55 33.24
N LYS A 96 15.69 17.07 33.02
CA LYS A 96 16.71 16.38 32.20
C LYS A 96 17.11 15.03 32.83
N THR A 97 17.32 14.99 34.14
CA THR A 97 17.64 13.75 34.87
C THR A 97 16.50 12.75 34.76
N LEU A 98 15.25 13.18 34.95
CA LEU A 98 14.07 12.32 34.85
C LEU A 98 13.87 11.78 33.43
N LYS A 99 14.10 12.61 32.40
CA LYS A 99 14.11 12.15 30.99
C LYS A 99 15.15 11.07 30.74
N ASN A 100 16.36 11.20 31.29
CA ASN A 100 17.39 10.16 31.18
C ASN A 100 16.98 8.86 31.92
N ILE A 101 16.38 8.98 33.11
CA ILE A 101 15.87 7.81 33.86
C ILE A 101 14.79 7.09 33.05
N ILE A 102 13.84 7.83 32.48
CA ILE A 102 12.78 7.27 31.62
C ILE A 102 13.40 6.57 30.42
N GLN A 103 14.33 7.20 29.72
CA GLN A 103 15.01 6.60 28.57
C GLN A 103 15.72 5.28 28.92
N ASN A 104 16.42 5.23 30.05
CA ASN A 104 17.08 4.00 30.49
C ASN A 104 16.06 2.91 30.83
N LYS A 105 14.97 3.26 31.52
CA LYS A 105 13.90 2.29 31.83
C LYS A 105 13.18 1.81 30.58
N ASP A 106 12.97 2.68 29.58
CA ASP A 106 12.41 2.29 28.28
C ASP A 106 13.32 1.30 27.53
N ILE A 107 14.65 1.48 27.62
CA ILE A 107 15.63 0.53 27.07
C ILE A 107 15.53 -0.81 27.80
N ASP A 108 15.49 -0.81 29.13
CA ASP A 108 15.36 -2.04 29.93
C ASP A 108 14.03 -2.75 29.67
N ALA A 109 12.94 -2.00 29.50
CA ALA A 109 11.62 -2.54 29.17
C ALA A 109 11.61 -3.15 27.77
N LYS A 110 12.29 -2.52 26.81
CA LYS A 110 12.48 -3.09 25.48
C LYS A 110 13.27 -4.40 25.55
N ASN A 111 14.39 -4.43 26.27
CA ASN A 111 15.20 -5.64 26.43
C ASN A 111 14.40 -6.78 27.08
N LEU A 112 13.61 -6.48 28.12
CA LEU A 112 12.72 -7.45 28.75
C LEU A 112 11.63 -7.95 27.80
N LYS A 113 11.03 -7.04 27.01
CA LYS A 113 10.03 -7.41 26.00
C LYS A 113 10.63 -8.34 24.95
N ASP A 114 11.81 -8.02 24.45
CA ASP A 114 12.52 -8.82 23.44
C ASP A 114 12.88 -10.21 24.01
N GLY A 115 13.31 -10.28 25.28
CA GLY A 115 13.55 -11.55 25.98
C GLY A 115 12.27 -12.37 26.22
N ILE A 116 11.16 -11.75 26.62
CA ILE A 116 9.85 -12.43 26.73
C ILE A 116 9.41 -12.99 25.39
N LEU A 117 9.58 -12.23 24.30
CA LEU A 117 9.29 -12.69 22.95
C LEU A 117 10.14 -13.91 22.59
N SER A 118 11.45 -13.86 22.86
CA SER A 118 12.36 -14.98 22.61
C SER A 118 11.93 -16.25 23.35
N LEU A 119 11.68 -16.17 24.66
CA LEU A 119 11.25 -17.32 25.46
C LEU A 119 9.86 -17.83 25.07
N THR A 120 8.96 -16.94 24.66
CA THR A 120 7.63 -17.34 24.16
C THR A 120 7.75 -18.11 22.85
N LEU A 121 8.59 -17.64 21.93
CA LEU A 121 8.89 -18.36 20.68
C LEU A 121 9.55 -19.72 20.96
N GLU A 122 10.45 -19.80 21.94
CA GLU A 122 11.09 -21.07 22.32
C GLU A 122 10.09 -22.05 22.94
N LYS A 123 9.15 -21.57 23.77
CA LYS A 123 8.03 -22.37 24.29
C LYS A 123 7.13 -22.89 23.17
N GLU A 124 6.72 -22.02 22.25
CA GLU A 124 5.89 -22.39 21.11
C GLU A 124 6.63 -23.39 20.20
N ALA A 125 7.93 -23.18 19.98
CA ALA A 125 8.79 -24.09 19.24
C ALA A 125 8.86 -25.47 19.91
N TYR A 126 9.01 -25.52 21.24
CA TYR A 126 8.94 -26.77 22.00
C TYR A 126 7.61 -27.51 21.79
N GLU A 127 6.49 -26.79 21.79
CA GLU A 127 5.15 -27.35 21.65
C GLU A 127 4.82 -27.79 20.22
N ARG A 128 5.44 -27.16 19.21
CA ARG A 128 5.20 -27.41 17.78
C ARG A 128 6.27 -28.25 17.08
N ALA A 129 7.34 -28.64 17.78
CA ALA A 129 8.46 -29.38 17.16
C ALA A 129 8.05 -30.76 16.65
N VAL A 130 8.28 -31.01 15.36
CA VAL A 130 8.04 -32.30 14.69
C VAL A 130 9.36 -33.02 14.50
N LYS A 131 9.36 -34.35 14.65
CA LYS A 131 10.55 -35.16 14.39
C LYS A 131 10.56 -35.55 12.91
N VAL A 132 11.45 -34.94 12.13
CA VAL A 132 11.63 -35.27 10.71
C VAL A 132 13.03 -35.84 10.51
N ASN A 133 13.11 -37.09 10.02
CA ASN A 133 14.36 -37.82 9.80
C ASN A 133 15.32 -37.81 11.02
N GLY A 134 14.79 -38.06 12.22
CA GLY A 134 15.59 -38.10 13.45
C GLY A 134 15.87 -36.73 14.09
N LYS A 135 15.74 -35.63 13.34
CA LYS A 135 15.93 -34.26 13.83
C LYS A 135 14.59 -33.66 14.25
N LYS A 136 14.58 -32.88 15.34
CA LYS A 136 13.41 -32.07 15.70
C LYS A 136 13.48 -30.75 14.94
N VAL A 137 12.44 -30.41 14.21
CA VAL A 137 12.34 -29.19 13.41
C VAL A 137 11.08 -28.43 13.77
N VAL A 138 11.17 -27.10 13.68
CA VAL A 138 10.07 -26.17 13.92
C VAL A 138 10.00 -25.19 12.75
N LEU A 139 8.79 -24.81 12.37
CA LEU A 139 8.57 -23.78 11.37
C LEU A 139 8.99 -22.41 11.91
N THR A 140 9.75 -21.63 11.14
CA THR A 140 10.02 -20.23 11.51
C THR A 140 8.83 -19.34 11.12
N PRO A 141 8.75 -18.08 11.62
CA PRO A 141 7.77 -17.12 11.10
C PRO A 141 7.92 -16.85 9.59
N LEU A 142 9.11 -17.03 9.03
CA LEU A 142 9.33 -16.95 7.58
C LEU A 142 8.78 -18.19 6.88
N GLY A 143 8.96 -19.38 7.47
CA GLY A 143 8.33 -20.62 7.01
C GLY A 143 6.80 -20.55 7.00
N GLU A 144 6.18 -19.96 8.05
CA GLU A 144 4.71 -19.79 8.10
C GLU A 144 4.23 -18.95 6.92
N LYS A 145 4.89 -17.81 6.68
CA LYS A 145 4.57 -16.93 5.54
C LYS A 145 4.88 -17.57 4.19
N MET A 146 5.92 -18.41 4.12
CA MET A 146 6.30 -19.08 2.88
C MET A 146 5.24 -20.12 2.45
N ILE A 147 4.54 -20.75 3.40
CA ILE A 147 3.39 -21.61 3.08
C ILE A 147 2.34 -20.81 2.30
N ASP A 148 1.96 -19.65 2.84
CA ASP A 148 0.94 -18.79 2.21
C ASP A 148 1.42 -18.24 0.85
N GLU A 149 2.70 -17.86 0.74
CA GLU A 149 3.31 -17.40 -0.52
C GLU A 149 3.31 -18.49 -1.59
N ILE A 150 3.72 -19.72 -1.25
CA ILE A 150 3.68 -20.82 -2.22
C ILE A 150 2.22 -21.08 -2.60
N GLN A 151 1.31 -21.22 -1.64
CA GLN A 151 -0.11 -21.52 -1.89
C GLN A 151 -0.78 -20.52 -2.85
N ALA A 152 -0.54 -19.23 -2.65
CA ALA A 152 -1.08 -18.17 -3.49
C ALA A 152 -0.46 -18.13 -4.90
N ARG A 153 0.76 -18.65 -5.07
CA ARG A 153 1.56 -18.54 -6.30
C ARG A 153 1.68 -19.87 -7.02
N ARG A 154 0.54 -20.44 -7.43
CA ARG A 154 0.44 -21.79 -8.01
C ARG A 154 1.39 -22.04 -9.19
N ARG A 155 1.70 -21.01 -9.98
CA ARG A 155 2.66 -21.07 -11.10
C ARG A 155 4.10 -21.40 -10.68
N PHE A 156 4.43 -21.31 -9.39
CA PHE A 156 5.74 -21.70 -8.85
C PHE A 156 5.80 -23.13 -8.34
N TYR A 157 4.69 -23.88 -8.30
CA TYR A 157 4.66 -25.25 -7.73
C TYR A 157 5.75 -26.15 -8.33
N SER A 158 5.85 -26.20 -9.66
CA SER A 158 6.86 -26.98 -10.38
C SER A 158 8.21 -26.27 -10.57
N ARG A 159 8.40 -25.11 -9.95
CA ARG A 159 9.67 -24.35 -10.00
C ARG A 159 10.49 -24.62 -8.74
N LYS A 160 11.78 -24.30 -8.81
CA LYS A 160 12.65 -24.43 -7.63
C LYS A 160 12.24 -23.41 -6.57
N LEU A 161 12.29 -23.82 -5.31
CA LEU A 161 12.03 -22.94 -4.17
C LEU A 161 12.93 -21.69 -4.18
N SER A 162 14.19 -21.83 -4.62
CA SER A 162 15.12 -20.72 -4.79
C SER A 162 14.57 -19.61 -5.69
N ASP A 163 13.84 -19.97 -6.75
CA ASP A 163 13.34 -19.01 -7.74
C ASP A 163 12.25 -18.13 -7.11
N LEU A 164 11.37 -18.71 -6.30
CA LEU A 164 10.36 -17.98 -5.54
C LEU A 164 11.01 -17.07 -4.49
N ILE A 165 12.01 -17.57 -3.77
CA ILE A 165 12.74 -16.80 -2.76
C ILE A 165 13.43 -15.59 -3.40
N ASP A 166 14.05 -15.76 -4.58
CA ASP A 166 14.68 -14.66 -5.31
C ASP A 166 13.66 -13.62 -5.79
N VAL A 167 12.49 -14.05 -6.27
CA VAL A 167 11.39 -13.13 -6.62
C VAL A 167 10.94 -12.34 -5.40
N ILE A 168 10.67 -13.02 -4.28
CA ILE A 168 10.29 -12.39 -3.02
C ILE A 168 11.32 -11.38 -2.54
N ARG A 169 12.61 -11.74 -2.58
CA ARG A 169 13.71 -10.85 -2.19
C ARG A 169 13.74 -9.59 -3.05
N ARG A 170 13.62 -9.74 -4.38
CA ARG A 170 13.59 -8.61 -5.32
C ARG A 170 12.39 -7.69 -5.07
N LEU A 171 11.22 -8.23 -4.72
CA LEU A 171 10.05 -7.44 -4.34
C LEU A 171 10.31 -6.63 -3.06
N ASP A 172 10.82 -7.27 -2.01
CA ASP A 172 11.11 -6.60 -0.75
C ASP A 172 12.14 -5.47 -0.92
N GLU A 173 13.20 -5.72 -1.70
CA GLU A 173 14.19 -4.71 -2.08
C GLU A 173 13.56 -3.53 -2.84
N GLU A 174 12.69 -3.82 -3.80
CA GLU A 174 12.04 -2.80 -4.63
C GLU A 174 11.00 -1.99 -3.85
N PHE A 175 10.20 -2.62 -2.99
CA PHE A 175 9.32 -1.92 -2.06
C PHE A 175 10.11 -1.03 -1.11
N GLY A 176 11.20 -1.53 -0.54
CA GLY A 176 12.12 -0.73 0.28
C GLY A 176 12.68 0.47 -0.49
N ARG A 177 13.06 0.29 -1.76
CA ARG A 177 13.54 1.37 -2.63
C ARG A 177 12.46 2.43 -2.86
N ILE A 178 11.24 2.02 -3.19
CA ILE A 178 10.10 2.93 -3.42
C ILE A 178 9.76 3.72 -2.14
N ILE A 179 9.65 3.06 -0.99
CA ILE A 179 9.38 3.71 0.31
C ILE A 179 10.44 4.77 0.62
N ASN A 180 11.72 4.43 0.41
CA ASN A 180 12.82 5.38 0.62
C ASN A 180 12.75 6.58 -0.35
N GLN A 181 12.35 6.37 -1.61
CA GLN A 181 12.15 7.46 -2.57
C GLN A 181 11.00 8.37 -2.16
N ILE A 182 9.88 7.81 -1.73
CA ILE A 182 8.74 8.56 -1.20
C ILE A 182 9.20 9.39 0.00
N GLY A 183 9.89 8.78 0.96
CA GLY A 183 10.42 9.48 2.12
C GLY A 183 11.32 10.66 1.75
N LYS A 184 12.23 10.48 0.77
CA LYS A 184 13.08 11.56 0.25
C LYS A 184 12.26 12.69 -0.38
N ILE A 185 11.29 12.36 -1.23
CA ILE A 185 10.41 13.35 -1.87
C ILE A 185 9.60 14.11 -0.82
N MET A 186 9.07 13.42 0.20
CA MET A 186 8.18 14.04 1.18
C MET A 186 8.91 14.84 2.27
N THR A 187 10.23 14.74 2.37
CA THR A 187 11.01 15.47 3.40
C THR A 187 10.95 16.98 3.18
N THR A 188 10.93 17.45 1.92
CA THR A 188 11.08 18.87 1.59
C THR A 188 9.92 19.46 0.79
N ASN A 189 9.06 18.63 0.20
CA ASN A 189 8.01 19.08 -0.72
C ASN A 189 6.65 19.25 -0.02
N ARG A 190 5.82 20.14 -0.55
CA ARG A 190 4.53 20.56 0.04
C ARG A 190 3.28 19.94 -0.61
N PHE A 191 3.45 19.17 -1.68
CA PHE A 191 2.33 18.42 -2.29
C PHE A 191 2.04 17.11 -1.53
N SER A 192 0.86 16.55 -1.71
CA SER A 192 0.38 15.36 -1.00
C SER A 192 1.21 14.10 -1.32
N PRO A 193 1.43 13.18 -0.36
CA PRO A 193 2.14 11.91 -0.59
C PRO A 193 1.63 11.07 -1.78
N ILE A 194 0.35 11.18 -2.12
CA ILE A 194 -0.22 10.47 -3.28
C ILE A 194 0.39 10.93 -4.62
N TRP A 195 0.85 12.18 -4.71
CA TRP A 195 1.59 12.68 -5.87
C TRP A 195 3.00 12.11 -5.92
N ALA A 196 3.68 11.94 -4.78
CA ALA A 196 4.99 11.28 -4.76
C ALA A 196 4.91 9.86 -5.32
N LEU A 197 3.86 9.13 -4.93
CA LEU A 197 3.60 7.78 -5.42
C LEU A 197 3.28 7.77 -6.92
N TYR A 198 2.40 8.67 -7.38
CA TYR A 198 2.10 8.84 -8.80
C TYR A 198 3.37 9.12 -9.61
N LEU A 199 4.22 10.06 -9.18
CA LEU A 199 5.47 10.39 -9.86
C LEU A 199 6.44 9.21 -9.90
N ILE A 200 6.53 8.43 -8.83
CA ILE A 200 7.40 7.24 -8.81
C ILE A 200 6.87 6.16 -9.75
N ASN A 201 5.56 5.90 -9.74
CA ASN A 201 4.93 4.89 -10.59
C ASN A 201 4.96 5.25 -12.08
N THR A 202 4.93 6.54 -12.40
CA THR A 202 5.03 7.05 -13.77
C THR A 202 6.46 7.42 -14.20
N ASN A 203 7.46 7.20 -13.33
CA ASN A 203 8.86 7.55 -13.55
C ASN A 203 9.12 9.05 -13.87
N MET A 204 8.39 9.93 -13.18
CA MET A 204 8.42 11.38 -13.31
C MET A 204 8.89 12.07 -12.02
N GLN A 205 9.77 11.45 -11.23
CA GLN A 205 10.29 12.02 -9.98
C GLN A 205 11.06 13.34 -10.21
N ASN A 206 11.54 13.57 -11.42
CA ASN A 206 12.14 14.83 -11.85
C ASN A 206 11.14 16.01 -11.89
N LEU A 207 9.83 15.79 -11.75
CA LEU A 207 8.82 16.85 -11.67
C LEU A 207 8.60 17.40 -10.25
N THR A 208 9.24 16.81 -9.24
CA THR A 208 9.02 17.16 -7.82
C THR A 208 9.23 18.65 -7.54
N HIS A 209 10.31 19.26 -8.04
CA HIS A 209 10.59 20.69 -7.80
C HIS A 209 9.56 21.62 -8.42
N ILE A 210 9.06 21.29 -9.62
CA ILE A 210 8.10 22.15 -10.32
C ILE A 210 6.69 21.98 -9.74
N MET A 211 6.34 20.76 -9.30
CA MET A 211 5.10 20.51 -8.55
C MET A 211 5.08 21.31 -7.25
N ASP A 212 6.17 21.30 -6.48
CA ASP A 212 6.28 22.10 -5.27
C ASP A 212 6.15 23.60 -5.55
N ALA A 213 6.81 24.09 -6.61
CA ALA A 213 6.72 25.48 -7.03
C ALA A 213 5.30 25.89 -7.47
N ILE A 214 4.54 24.98 -8.10
CA ILE A 214 3.12 25.17 -8.43
C ILE A 214 2.31 25.26 -7.14
N THR A 215 2.43 24.25 -6.26
CA THR A 215 1.72 24.19 -4.97
C THR A 215 1.93 25.44 -4.12
N MET A 216 3.15 25.99 -4.08
CA MET A 216 3.45 27.21 -3.32
C MET A 216 2.85 28.49 -3.89
N SER A 217 2.41 28.48 -5.15
CA SER A 217 2.09 29.70 -5.90
C SER A 217 0.65 29.87 -6.27
N GLU A 218 -0.13 28.80 -6.19
CA GLU A 218 -1.55 28.87 -6.44
C GLU A 218 -2.29 29.23 -5.16
N ASN A 219 -3.32 30.06 -5.31
CA ASN A 219 -4.13 30.53 -4.18
C ASN A 219 -4.96 29.41 -3.55
N SER A 220 -5.15 28.30 -4.26
CA SER A 220 -5.84 27.11 -3.76
C SER A 220 -5.13 25.84 -4.24
N TYR A 221 -5.16 24.82 -3.39
CA TYR A 221 -4.54 23.54 -3.68
C TYR A 221 -5.23 22.81 -4.84
N ASP A 222 -6.55 23.00 -5.03
CA ASP A 222 -7.29 22.50 -6.19
C ASP A 222 -6.73 23.03 -7.52
N VAL A 223 -6.43 24.33 -7.58
CA VAL A 223 -5.83 24.93 -8.77
C VAL A 223 -4.41 24.40 -8.99
N ALA A 224 -3.64 24.21 -7.91
CA ALA A 224 -2.31 23.59 -7.99
C ALA A 224 -2.39 22.16 -8.56
N GLN A 225 -3.27 21.32 -8.04
CA GLN A 225 -3.43 19.93 -8.48
C GLN A 225 -3.83 19.83 -9.95
N LYS A 226 -4.77 20.66 -10.41
CA LYS A 226 -5.14 20.73 -11.84
C LYS A 226 -3.92 21.04 -12.72
N LYS A 227 -3.09 22.00 -12.31
CA LYS A 227 -1.88 22.38 -13.05
C LYS A 227 -0.80 21.28 -13.01
N MET A 228 -0.60 20.64 -11.86
CA MET A 228 0.31 19.50 -11.72
C MET A 228 -0.11 18.33 -12.60
N MET A 229 -1.41 18.02 -12.65
CA MET A 229 -1.97 16.96 -13.49
C MET A 229 -1.71 17.21 -14.97
N ARG A 230 -2.09 18.40 -15.46
CA ARG A 230 -1.86 18.81 -16.86
C ARG A 230 -0.39 18.77 -17.24
N LEU A 231 0.46 19.31 -16.38
CA LEU A 231 1.91 19.30 -16.59
C LEU A 231 2.45 17.88 -16.68
N SER A 232 2.04 16.99 -15.76
CA SER A 232 2.49 15.61 -15.75
C SER A 232 2.03 14.86 -17.01
N PHE A 233 0.79 15.04 -17.44
CA PHE A 233 0.28 14.40 -18.66
C PHE A 233 0.98 14.90 -19.90
N TYR A 234 1.21 16.20 -19.99
CA TYR A 234 1.94 16.77 -21.12
C TYR A 234 3.36 16.19 -21.19
N LEU A 235 4.13 16.25 -20.10
CA LEU A 235 5.53 15.80 -20.11
C LEU A 235 5.69 14.28 -20.23
N MET A 236 4.76 13.49 -19.68
CA MET A 236 4.72 12.05 -19.91
C MET A 236 4.51 11.71 -21.39
N ASN A 237 3.85 12.60 -22.12
CA ASN A 237 3.57 12.43 -23.54
C ASN A 237 4.55 13.14 -24.48
N HIS A 238 5.38 14.02 -23.93
CA HIS A 238 6.45 14.74 -24.62
C HIS A 238 7.78 14.59 -23.84
N PRO A 239 8.34 13.37 -23.75
CA PRO A 239 9.57 13.11 -22.99
C PRO A 239 10.80 13.86 -23.53
N GLU A 240 10.76 14.29 -24.78
CA GLU A 240 11.76 15.16 -25.42
C GLU A 240 11.79 16.58 -24.83
N ILE A 241 10.69 17.02 -24.21
CA ILE A 241 10.60 18.35 -23.62
C ILE A 241 11.27 18.31 -22.24
N PRO A 242 12.33 19.12 -22.02
CA PRO A 242 13.03 19.13 -20.75
C PRO A 242 12.12 19.63 -19.64
N VAL A 243 12.27 19.05 -18.45
CA VAL A 243 11.48 19.48 -17.29
C VAL A 243 11.69 20.98 -17.03
N PRO A 244 10.61 21.77 -16.94
CA PRO A 244 10.69 23.19 -16.65
C PRO A 244 11.52 23.47 -15.39
N ARG A 245 12.58 24.28 -15.52
CA ARG A 245 13.29 24.84 -14.35
C ARG A 245 12.54 26.02 -13.72
N ASN A 246 11.57 26.59 -14.44
CA ASN A 246 10.83 27.79 -14.03
C ASN A 246 9.35 27.72 -14.47
N LYS A 247 8.50 28.51 -13.81
CA LYS A 247 7.03 28.51 -14.03
C LYS A 247 6.58 28.92 -15.43
N ARG A 248 7.46 29.52 -16.24
CA ARG A 248 7.12 29.99 -17.59
C ARG A 248 6.77 28.83 -18.53
N VAL A 249 7.55 27.75 -18.51
CA VAL A 249 7.25 26.58 -19.34
C VAL A 249 6.02 25.83 -18.81
N ALA A 250 5.78 25.78 -17.49
CA ALA A 250 4.53 25.25 -16.95
C ALA A 250 3.29 26.06 -17.41
N LYS A 251 3.40 27.39 -17.54
CA LYS A 251 2.36 28.24 -18.12
C LYS A 251 2.17 28.02 -19.62
N MET A 252 3.27 27.82 -20.37
CA MET A 252 3.20 27.46 -21.78
C MET A 252 2.54 26.09 -21.96
N VAL A 253 2.91 25.10 -21.14
CA VAL A 253 2.25 23.78 -21.12
C VAL A 253 0.78 23.89 -20.76
N ASP A 254 0.38 24.72 -19.79
CA ASP A 254 -1.05 24.91 -19.49
C ASP A 254 -1.82 25.63 -20.62
N ALA A 255 -1.14 26.46 -21.42
CA ALA A 255 -1.71 27.08 -22.61
C ALA A 255 -1.78 26.08 -23.78
N GLU A 256 -0.73 25.29 -23.99
CA GLU A 256 -0.65 24.26 -25.01
C GLU A 256 -1.64 23.12 -24.71
N PHE A 257 -1.79 22.70 -23.45
CA PHE A 257 -2.81 21.75 -23.01
C PHE A 257 -4.24 22.27 -23.17
N LYS A 258 -4.44 23.59 -23.32
CA LYS A 258 -5.73 24.19 -23.68
C LYS A 258 -5.92 24.28 -25.21
N ASN A 259 -4.84 24.32 -25.97
CA ASN A 259 -4.85 24.54 -27.43
C ASN A 259 -4.71 23.25 -28.25
N GLN A 260 -3.98 22.24 -27.75
CA GLN A 260 -3.85 20.90 -28.30
C GLN A 260 -5.07 20.04 -27.92
N TYR A 261 -6.21 20.35 -28.52
CA TYR A 261 -7.28 19.37 -28.65
C TYR A 261 -7.10 18.67 -29.99
N GLY A 262 -6.68 17.40 -29.93
CA GLY A 262 -6.56 16.55 -31.10
C GLY A 262 -7.94 16.26 -31.70
N LYS A 263 -7.95 15.93 -33.00
CA LYS A 263 -9.16 15.53 -33.77
C LYS A 263 -9.89 14.27 -33.23
N TYR A 264 -9.35 13.61 -32.20
CA TYR A 264 -9.80 12.33 -31.65
C TYR A 264 -9.95 12.36 -30.12
N ALA A 265 -10.74 13.30 -29.58
CA ALA A 265 -11.09 13.32 -28.16
C ALA A 265 -12.45 12.61 -27.96
N PRO A 266 -12.53 11.50 -27.20
CA PRO A 266 -13.78 10.75 -27.03
C PRO A 266 -14.77 11.42 -26.06
N ILE A 267 -14.67 12.73 -25.83
CA ILE A 267 -15.46 13.44 -24.82
C ILE A 267 -16.95 13.41 -25.13
N GLU A 268 -17.32 13.59 -26.39
CA GLU A 268 -18.71 13.52 -26.85
C GLU A 268 -19.23 12.09 -26.72
N GLN A 269 -18.47 11.08 -27.18
CA GLN A 269 -18.83 9.67 -27.06
C GLN A 269 -19.02 9.23 -25.60
N LEU A 270 -18.13 9.65 -24.69
CA LEU A 270 -18.25 9.37 -23.26
C LEU A 270 -19.48 10.08 -22.66
N ASN A 271 -19.69 11.35 -22.98
CA ASN A 271 -20.87 12.09 -22.49
C ASN A 271 -22.17 11.45 -23.00
N GLU A 272 -22.25 11.09 -24.27
CA GLU A 272 -23.39 10.39 -24.87
C GLU A 272 -23.66 9.07 -24.15
N MET A 273 -22.63 8.25 -23.92
CA MET A 273 -22.74 6.96 -23.24
C MET A 273 -23.29 7.09 -21.81
N PHE A 274 -22.76 8.02 -21.01
CA PHE A 274 -23.29 8.23 -19.64
C PHE A 274 -24.69 8.85 -19.65
N ASN A 275 -24.97 9.78 -20.57
CA ASN A 275 -26.29 10.40 -20.69
C ASN A 275 -27.36 9.40 -21.18
N SER A 276 -27.04 8.49 -22.10
CA SER A 276 -27.96 7.45 -22.60
C SER A 276 -28.33 6.44 -21.51
N ALA A 277 -27.45 6.23 -20.54
CA ALA A 277 -27.72 5.43 -19.35
C ALA A 277 -28.49 6.17 -18.24
N GLY A 278 -28.89 7.43 -18.48
CA GLY A 278 -29.62 8.24 -17.48
C GLY A 278 -28.75 8.70 -16.31
N ILE A 279 -27.43 8.62 -16.43
CA ILE A 279 -26.47 9.03 -15.39
C ILE A 279 -26.16 10.51 -15.56
N SER A 280 -26.32 11.31 -14.51
CA SER A 280 -25.94 12.73 -14.55
C SER A 280 -24.43 12.89 -14.66
N THR A 281 -23.97 13.29 -15.85
CA THR A 281 -22.56 13.54 -16.14
C THR A 281 -21.95 14.64 -15.28
N PHE A 282 -22.74 15.56 -14.70
CA PHE A 282 -22.23 16.70 -13.92
C PHE A 282 -21.26 16.29 -12.79
N LYS A 283 -21.50 15.13 -12.16
CA LYS A 283 -20.66 14.61 -11.06
C LYS A 283 -19.30 14.05 -11.52
N ILE A 284 -19.22 13.55 -12.75
CA ILE A 284 -18.01 12.91 -13.33
C ILE A 284 -17.45 13.67 -14.52
N GLN A 285 -18.04 14.80 -14.90
CA GLN A 285 -17.70 15.56 -16.11
C GLN A 285 -16.23 15.97 -16.14
N LYS A 286 -15.68 16.27 -14.96
CA LYS A 286 -14.26 16.59 -14.77
C LYS A 286 -13.37 15.38 -15.07
N ALA A 287 -13.72 14.21 -14.55
CA ALA A 287 -13.01 12.96 -14.83
C ALA A 287 -13.13 12.57 -16.31
N ILE A 288 -14.33 12.62 -16.90
CA ILE A 288 -14.56 12.39 -18.33
C ILE A 288 -13.70 13.33 -19.19
N SER A 289 -13.69 14.63 -18.89
CA SER A 289 -12.91 15.61 -19.65
C SER A 289 -11.40 15.32 -19.56
N LEU A 290 -10.89 15.00 -18.37
CA LEU A 290 -9.46 14.72 -18.18
C LEU A 290 -9.06 13.39 -18.82
N LEU A 291 -9.89 12.35 -18.73
CA LEU A 291 -9.68 11.06 -19.42
C LEU A 291 -9.72 11.21 -20.94
N SER A 292 -10.68 11.98 -21.45
CA SER A 292 -10.77 12.25 -22.89
C SER A 292 -9.50 12.91 -23.43
N ARG A 293 -8.91 13.82 -22.66
CA ARG A 293 -7.63 14.45 -23.01
C ARG A 293 -6.48 13.45 -22.94
N LEU A 294 -6.44 12.63 -21.90
CA LEU A 294 -5.44 11.57 -21.77
C LEU A 294 -5.45 10.65 -23.00
N PHE A 295 -6.62 10.21 -23.43
CA PHE A 295 -6.78 9.38 -24.63
C PHE A 295 -6.46 10.13 -25.93
N SER A 296 -6.86 11.40 -26.06
CA SER A 296 -6.52 12.20 -27.23
C SER A 296 -5.01 12.32 -27.43
N ILE A 297 -4.26 12.48 -26.32
CA ILE A 297 -2.81 12.53 -26.33
C ILE A 297 -2.19 11.14 -26.57
N TRP A 298 -2.79 10.08 -26.04
CA TRP A 298 -2.33 8.70 -26.28
C TRP A 298 -2.45 8.33 -27.77
N VAL A 299 -3.60 8.61 -28.37
CA VAL A 299 -3.90 8.31 -29.77
C VAL A 299 -3.03 9.12 -30.73
N SER A 300 -2.63 10.34 -30.38
CA SER A 300 -1.80 11.17 -31.27
C SER A 300 -0.37 10.64 -31.46
N LYS A 301 0.09 9.72 -30.60
CA LYS A 301 1.44 9.13 -30.67
C LYS A 301 1.56 8.02 -31.71
N ASP A 302 0.53 7.19 -31.86
CA ASP A 302 0.52 6.06 -32.78
C ASP A 302 -0.93 5.76 -33.21
N SER A 303 -1.14 5.55 -34.50
CA SER A 303 -2.43 5.10 -35.04
C SER A 303 -2.94 3.78 -34.43
N GLN A 304 -2.03 2.89 -34.00
CA GLN A 304 -2.39 1.62 -33.36
C GLN A 304 -3.09 1.84 -32.00
N ASN A 305 -2.79 2.95 -31.31
CA ASN A 305 -3.42 3.33 -30.04
C ASN A 305 -4.93 3.65 -30.17
N ILE A 306 -5.43 3.83 -31.39
CA ILE A 306 -6.88 3.95 -31.65
C ILE A 306 -7.61 2.65 -31.29
N GLN A 307 -6.98 1.49 -31.52
CA GLN A 307 -7.58 0.20 -31.19
C GLN A 307 -7.74 0.04 -29.67
N ASP A 308 -6.71 0.42 -28.89
CA ASP A 308 -6.77 0.45 -27.43
C ASP A 308 -7.90 1.33 -26.89
N LEU A 309 -8.09 2.51 -27.49
CA LEU A 309 -9.19 3.41 -27.11
C LEU A 309 -10.55 2.77 -27.44
N ASN A 310 -10.70 2.19 -28.62
CA ASN A 310 -11.95 1.55 -29.01
C ASN A 310 -12.28 0.35 -28.12
N GLU A 311 -11.29 -0.47 -27.76
CA GLU A 311 -11.45 -1.56 -26.81
C GLU A 311 -11.91 -1.05 -25.43
N TYR A 312 -11.23 -0.03 -24.90
CA TYR A 312 -11.60 0.61 -23.63
C TYR A 312 -13.04 1.14 -23.66
N LEU A 313 -13.43 1.85 -24.73
CA LEU A 313 -14.78 2.40 -24.86
C LEU A 313 -15.85 1.32 -24.98
N ASN A 314 -15.56 0.23 -25.69
CA ASN A 314 -16.45 -0.92 -25.78
C ASN A 314 -16.63 -1.57 -24.40
N ASN A 315 -15.55 -1.78 -23.67
CA ASN A 315 -15.60 -2.33 -22.31
C ASN A 315 -16.36 -1.40 -21.35
N LEU A 316 -16.14 -0.08 -21.44
CA LEU A 316 -16.87 0.88 -20.63
C LEU A 316 -18.37 0.87 -20.92
N LYS A 317 -18.74 0.80 -22.20
CA LYS A 317 -20.13 0.77 -22.65
C LYS A 317 -20.89 -0.43 -22.06
N ILE A 318 -20.24 -1.57 -21.94
CA ILE A 318 -20.79 -2.78 -21.31
C ILE A 318 -21.25 -2.51 -19.87
N PHE A 319 -20.51 -1.71 -19.10
CA PHE A 319 -20.89 -1.34 -17.73
C PHE A 319 -21.96 -0.25 -17.67
N VAL A 320 -21.89 0.72 -18.57
CA VAL A 320 -22.77 1.89 -18.57
C VAL A 320 -24.17 1.57 -19.14
N ASP A 321 -24.23 0.74 -20.20
CA ASP A 321 -25.48 0.31 -20.85
C ASP A 321 -26.05 -0.98 -20.24
N PHE A 322 -25.60 -1.38 -19.06
CA PHE A 322 -26.02 -2.62 -18.41
C PHE A 322 -27.55 -2.67 -18.23
N LYS A 323 -28.21 -3.60 -18.93
CA LYS A 323 -29.68 -3.81 -18.90
C LYS A 323 -30.09 -5.24 -18.52
N GLY A 324 -29.21 -6.01 -17.87
CA GLY A 324 -29.54 -7.38 -17.44
C GLY A 324 -28.36 -8.34 -17.48
N ASP A 325 -28.18 -9.11 -18.55
CA ASP A 325 -27.22 -10.21 -18.57
C ASP A 325 -25.88 -9.80 -19.20
N LEU A 326 -24.83 -9.75 -18.37
CA LEU A 326 -23.45 -9.71 -18.83
C LEU A 326 -22.92 -11.13 -18.97
N PRO A 327 -22.46 -11.56 -20.15
CA PRO A 327 -21.96 -12.92 -20.35
C PRO A 327 -20.70 -13.23 -19.54
N MET A 328 -20.00 -12.20 -19.03
CA MET A 328 -18.74 -12.32 -18.29
C MET A 328 -18.86 -12.10 -16.78
N ILE A 329 -20.07 -11.84 -16.26
CA ILE A 329 -20.29 -11.59 -14.83
C ILE A 329 -21.38 -12.53 -14.34
N GLY A 330 -21.04 -13.45 -13.43
CA GLY A 330 -22.03 -14.35 -12.84
C GLY A 330 -23.14 -13.56 -12.14
N LYS A 331 -24.41 -13.97 -12.34
CA LYS A 331 -25.61 -13.34 -11.72
C LYS A 331 -25.61 -13.32 -10.19
N LYS A 332 -24.66 -14.02 -9.54
CA LYS A 332 -24.50 -14.09 -8.08
C LYS A 332 -23.30 -13.26 -7.55
N THR A 333 -22.73 -12.39 -8.37
CA THR A 333 -21.56 -11.60 -7.99
C THR A 333 -21.95 -10.25 -7.39
N ARG A 334 -21.11 -9.69 -6.51
CA ARG A 334 -21.30 -8.34 -5.93
C ARG A 334 -21.29 -7.27 -7.02
N LEU A 335 -20.43 -7.42 -8.02
CA LEU A 335 -20.40 -6.52 -9.18
C LEU A 335 -21.75 -6.50 -9.91
N TYR A 336 -22.37 -7.67 -10.12
CA TYR A 336 -23.71 -7.77 -10.69
C TYR A 336 -24.78 -7.13 -9.80
N GLU A 337 -24.72 -7.33 -8.47
CA GLU A 337 -25.62 -6.67 -7.53
C GLU A 337 -25.52 -5.14 -7.61
N HIS A 338 -24.30 -4.59 -7.66
CA HIS A 338 -24.08 -3.15 -7.80
C HIS A 338 -24.59 -2.60 -9.13
N LEU A 339 -24.40 -3.35 -10.22
CA LEU A 339 -24.87 -2.98 -11.55
C LEU A 339 -26.41 -3.01 -11.67
N ASN A 340 -27.08 -3.92 -10.95
CA ASN A 340 -28.55 -4.02 -10.91
C ASN A 340 -29.22 -3.02 -9.96
N GLN A 341 -28.45 -2.33 -9.13
CA GLN A 341 -28.95 -1.30 -8.23
C GLN A 341 -28.80 0.09 -8.88
N ARG A 342 -29.27 1.13 -8.18
CA ARG A 342 -29.02 2.50 -8.61
C ARG A 342 -27.52 2.77 -8.53
N ILE A 343 -26.90 3.04 -9.68
CA ILE A 343 -25.48 3.40 -9.80
C ILE A 343 -25.22 4.67 -8.98
N ASP A 344 -24.39 4.55 -7.95
CA ASP A 344 -23.90 5.67 -7.16
C ASP A 344 -22.67 6.34 -7.80
N GLU A 345 -22.19 7.42 -7.20
CA GLU A 345 -21.08 8.20 -7.75
C GLU A 345 -19.75 7.42 -7.73
N GLU A 346 -19.51 6.60 -6.71
CA GLU A 346 -18.33 5.74 -6.60
C GLU A 346 -18.29 4.71 -7.74
N MET A 347 -19.42 4.08 -8.04
CA MET A 347 -19.53 3.09 -9.12
C MET A 347 -19.18 3.67 -10.50
N LEU A 348 -19.35 4.97 -10.72
CA LEU A 348 -18.92 5.60 -11.96
C LEU A 348 -17.39 5.59 -12.11
N TYR A 349 -16.67 5.86 -11.01
CA TYR A 349 -15.19 5.79 -10.99
C TYR A 349 -14.68 4.34 -11.06
N VAL A 350 -15.44 3.40 -10.49
CA VAL A 350 -15.21 1.96 -10.65
C VAL A 350 -15.27 1.57 -12.13
N PHE A 351 -16.27 2.00 -12.89
CA PHE A 351 -16.39 1.64 -14.31
C PHE A 351 -15.25 2.20 -15.15
N LEU A 352 -14.83 3.44 -14.90
CA LEU A 352 -13.68 4.05 -15.58
C LEU A 352 -12.38 3.26 -15.36
N THR A 353 -12.29 2.54 -14.24
CA THR A 353 -11.15 1.69 -13.88
C THR A 353 -11.33 0.28 -14.47
N LEU A 354 -12.46 -0.37 -14.22
CA LEU A 354 -12.75 -1.74 -14.68
C LEU A 354 -12.76 -1.90 -16.20
N ALA A 355 -12.98 -0.83 -16.97
CA ALA A 355 -12.88 -0.87 -18.43
C ALA A 355 -11.47 -1.30 -18.94
N TYR A 356 -10.44 -1.24 -18.11
CA TYR A 356 -9.11 -1.80 -18.40
C TYR A 356 -8.92 -3.26 -17.96
N SER A 357 -9.84 -3.83 -17.18
CA SER A 357 -9.67 -5.17 -16.63
C SER A 357 -10.09 -6.25 -17.62
N THR A 358 -9.32 -7.34 -17.64
CA THR A 358 -9.63 -8.56 -18.41
C THR A 358 -10.24 -9.67 -17.54
N ASN A 359 -10.26 -9.50 -16.21
CA ASN A 359 -10.76 -10.50 -15.25
C ASN A 359 -11.68 -9.83 -14.22
N LEU A 360 -12.96 -9.71 -14.55
CA LEU A 360 -13.94 -9.04 -13.69
C LEU A 360 -14.31 -9.84 -12.44
N ASP A 361 -14.08 -11.16 -12.42
CA ASP A 361 -14.35 -11.99 -11.25
C ASP A 361 -13.44 -11.63 -10.08
N ALA A 362 -12.23 -11.13 -10.36
CA ALA A 362 -11.29 -10.63 -9.37
C ALA A 362 -11.86 -9.48 -8.53
N TYR A 363 -12.80 -8.70 -9.06
CA TYR A 363 -13.45 -7.61 -8.33
C TYR A 363 -14.13 -8.11 -7.06
N ASN A 364 -14.84 -9.24 -7.13
CA ASN A 364 -15.56 -9.77 -5.96
C ASN A 364 -14.59 -10.25 -4.88
N TYR A 365 -13.47 -10.85 -5.31
CA TYR A 365 -12.41 -11.27 -4.41
C TYR A 365 -11.87 -10.08 -3.61
N PHE A 366 -11.48 -9.00 -4.29
CA PHE A 366 -10.98 -7.80 -3.62
C PHE A 366 -12.04 -7.04 -2.85
N TYR A 367 -13.29 -7.01 -3.32
CA TYR A 367 -14.39 -6.37 -2.59
C TYR A 367 -14.64 -7.02 -1.23
N ASN A 368 -14.51 -8.34 -1.15
CA ASN A 368 -14.62 -9.06 0.11
C ASN A 368 -13.41 -8.85 1.04
N LEU A 369 -12.25 -8.46 0.50
CA LEU A 369 -11.04 -8.18 1.30
C LEU A 369 -10.93 -6.71 1.71
N PHE A 370 -11.50 -5.79 0.95
CA PHE A 370 -11.53 -4.35 1.23
C PHE A 370 -12.81 -3.92 1.98
N THR A 371 -13.52 -4.84 2.64
CA THR A 371 -14.75 -4.51 3.39
C THR A 371 -14.52 -3.48 4.48
N ASP A 372 -13.30 -3.43 5.01
CA ASP A 372 -12.92 -2.57 6.12
C ASP A 372 -12.42 -1.19 5.66
N VAL A 373 -12.43 -0.90 4.35
CA VAL A 373 -12.11 0.43 3.79
C VAL A 373 -13.40 1.26 3.78
N PRO A 374 -13.59 2.19 4.73
CA PRO A 374 -14.79 3.02 4.77
C PRO A 374 -14.73 4.03 3.62
N GLU A 375 -15.69 3.93 2.70
CA GLU A 375 -15.81 4.79 1.50
C GLU A 375 -14.63 4.58 0.52
N GLY A 376 -14.91 4.06 -0.68
CA GLY A 376 -13.87 3.74 -1.66
C GLY A 376 -13.52 2.26 -1.79
N ASN A 377 -14.13 1.37 -0.98
CA ASN A 377 -13.90 -0.08 -1.11
C ASN A 377 -14.23 -0.60 -2.51
N LYS A 378 -15.31 -0.12 -3.16
CA LYS A 378 -15.66 -0.50 -4.54
C LYS A 378 -14.56 -0.01 -5.48
N PHE A 379 -14.10 1.23 -5.30
CA PHE A 379 -13.05 1.81 -6.11
C PHE A 379 -11.70 1.09 -5.96
N PHE A 380 -11.20 0.85 -4.74
CA PHE A 380 -9.95 0.11 -4.53
C PHE A 380 -10.04 -1.35 -4.98
N SER A 381 -11.21 -1.98 -4.87
CA SER A 381 -11.45 -3.30 -5.47
C SER A 381 -11.27 -3.29 -6.99
N SER A 382 -11.75 -2.23 -7.65
CA SER A 382 -11.55 -2.07 -9.09
C SER A 382 -10.08 -1.92 -9.47
N ILE A 383 -9.27 -1.25 -8.64
CA ILE A 383 -7.82 -1.15 -8.86
C ILE A 383 -7.14 -2.51 -8.66
N GLY A 384 -7.51 -3.27 -7.61
CA GLY A 384 -7.00 -4.63 -7.40
C GLY A 384 -7.24 -5.55 -8.60
N THR A 385 -8.38 -5.35 -9.27
CA THR A 385 -8.81 -6.10 -10.47
C THR A 385 -7.97 -5.77 -11.72
N LEU A 386 -7.12 -4.74 -11.68
CA LEU A 386 -6.26 -4.39 -12.81
C LEU A 386 -4.95 -5.14 -12.86
N PHE A 387 -4.52 -5.73 -11.73
CA PHE A 387 -3.24 -6.43 -11.70
C PHE A 387 -3.27 -7.65 -12.62
N PRO A 388 -2.17 -7.91 -13.35
CA PRO A 388 -2.10 -9.02 -14.31
C PRO A 388 -1.86 -10.39 -13.63
N TRP A 389 -2.00 -10.48 -12.31
CA TRP A 389 -1.74 -11.68 -11.53
C TRP A 389 -3.04 -12.31 -11.06
N ASP A 390 -2.96 -13.55 -10.62
CA ASP A 390 -4.08 -14.18 -9.93
C ASP A 390 -4.48 -13.36 -8.68
N PRO A 391 -5.77 -13.32 -8.29
CA PRO A 391 -6.21 -12.50 -7.16
C PRO A 391 -5.52 -12.86 -5.83
N GLU A 392 -5.29 -14.16 -5.59
CA GLU A 392 -4.55 -14.66 -4.42
C GLU A 392 -3.08 -14.20 -4.43
N GLU A 393 -2.39 -14.30 -5.58
CA GLU A 393 -1.00 -13.81 -5.75
C GLU A 393 -0.93 -12.29 -5.56
N THR A 394 -1.86 -11.55 -6.17
CA THR A 394 -1.98 -10.10 -5.99
C THR A 394 -2.13 -9.75 -4.51
N TRP A 395 -3.02 -10.43 -3.79
CA TRP A 395 -3.23 -10.17 -2.37
C TRP A 395 -1.96 -10.42 -1.54
N MET A 396 -1.22 -11.48 -1.82
CA MET A 396 0.06 -11.74 -1.14
C MET A 396 1.09 -10.63 -1.39
N ILE A 397 1.18 -10.12 -2.62
CA ILE A 397 2.05 -8.98 -2.95
C ILE A 397 1.61 -7.72 -2.17
N LEU A 398 0.30 -7.49 -2.02
CA LEU A 398 -0.24 -6.37 -1.24
C LEU A 398 0.09 -6.49 0.25
N LEU A 399 -0.08 -7.66 0.85
CA LEU A 399 0.31 -7.93 2.24
C LEU A 399 1.81 -7.73 2.44
N ARG A 400 2.62 -8.11 1.45
CA ARG A 400 4.07 -7.90 1.46
C ARG A 400 4.43 -6.41 1.37
N ALA A 401 3.79 -5.66 0.47
CA ALA A 401 3.92 -4.21 0.38
C ALA A 401 3.56 -3.53 1.71
N GLN A 402 2.43 -3.91 2.32
CA GLN A 402 1.99 -3.44 3.63
C GLN A 402 3.03 -3.76 4.72
N SER A 403 3.58 -4.97 4.74
CA SER A 403 4.62 -5.36 5.69
C SER A 403 5.89 -4.53 5.55
N ASN A 404 6.31 -4.21 4.31
CA ASN A 404 7.47 -3.36 4.06
C ASN A 404 7.24 -1.91 4.54
N ILE A 405 6.03 -1.37 4.35
CA ILE A 405 5.65 -0.06 4.89
C ILE A 405 5.76 -0.06 6.43
N LEU A 406 5.22 -1.10 7.08
CA LEU A 406 5.27 -1.25 8.54
C LEU A 406 6.72 -1.37 9.08
N LYS A 407 7.57 -2.14 8.40
CA LYS A 407 8.98 -2.33 8.78
C LYS A 407 9.80 -1.05 8.69
N ALA A 408 9.49 -0.18 7.74
CA ALA A 408 10.29 1.02 7.50
C ALA A 408 10.27 2.02 8.68
N GLN A 409 9.33 1.91 9.64
CA GLN A 409 9.15 2.76 10.84
C GLN A 409 9.13 4.29 10.61
N SER A 410 9.32 4.76 9.37
CA SER A 410 9.20 6.14 8.91
C SER A 410 7.75 6.50 8.56
N ALA A 411 6.91 5.49 8.32
CA ALA A 411 5.47 5.64 8.21
C ALA A 411 4.85 5.49 9.61
N LYS A 412 4.79 6.58 10.36
CA LYS A 412 3.93 6.66 11.54
C LYS A 412 2.49 6.42 11.08
N PHE A 413 2.01 5.20 11.34
CA PHE A 413 0.68 4.63 11.15
C PHE A 413 -0.25 5.39 10.19
N ILE A 414 -0.34 4.91 8.95
CA ILE A 414 -1.30 5.34 7.93
C ILE A 414 -2.55 4.45 8.10
N PRO A 415 -3.73 4.96 8.46
CA PRO A 415 -4.96 4.16 8.52
C PRO A 415 -5.32 3.47 7.20
N GLU A 416 -4.83 4.00 6.07
CA GLU A 416 -5.04 3.55 4.69
C GLU A 416 -3.87 2.69 4.16
N LEU A 417 -3.29 1.84 5.01
CA LEU A 417 -2.07 1.06 4.71
C LEU A 417 -2.23 0.13 3.50
N ILE A 418 -3.42 -0.45 3.30
CA ILE A 418 -3.65 -1.41 2.22
C ILE A 418 -3.92 -0.71 0.88
N GLU A 419 -4.59 0.44 0.90
CA GLU A 419 -4.79 1.34 -0.24
C GLU A 419 -3.45 1.90 -0.70
N TYR A 420 -2.60 2.30 0.25
CA TYR A 420 -1.26 2.76 -0.07
C TYR A 420 -0.37 1.64 -0.63
N ALA A 421 -0.46 0.43 -0.06
CA ALA A 421 0.21 -0.76 -0.58
C ALA A 421 -0.26 -1.09 -2.01
N LEU A 422 -1.57 -0.98 -2.28
CA LEU A 422 -2.17 -1.17 -3.60
C LEU A 422 -1.59 -0.20 -4.62
N LEU A 423 -1.61 1.09 -4.31
CA LEU A 423 -1.09 2.11 -5.20
C LEU A 423 0.43 1.98 -5.40
N MET A 424 1.19 1.56 -4.39
CA MET A 424 2.62 1.28 -4.50
C MET A 424 2.92 0.09 -5.42
N THR A 425 2.05 -0.91 -5.41
CA THR A 425 2.18 -2.12 -6.22
C THR A 425 1.94 -1.85 -7.71
N LEU A 426 1.31 -0.71 -8.06
CA LEU A 426 1.18 -0.25 -9.46
C LEU A 426 2.52 0.08 -10.12
N ASN A 427 3.64 0.09 -9.39
CA ASN A 427 4.94 0.42 -9.96
C ASN A 427 5.39 -0.57 -11.05
N SER A 428 5.89 -0.06 -12.18
CA SER A 428 6.32 -0.90 -13.32
C SER A 428 7.42 -1.91 -12.97
N ASN A 429 8.31 -1.59 -12.02
CA ASN A 429 9.37 -2.51 -11.62
C ASN A 429 8.80 -3.71 -10.85
N ILE A 430 7.81 -3.49 -9.99
CA ILE A 430 7.11 -4.55 -9.27
C ILE A 430 6.40 -5.49 -10.27
N LEU A 431 5.67 -4.91 -11.23
CA LEU A 431 5.03 -5.67 -12.32
C LEU A 431 6.03 -6.51 -13.13
N THR A 432 7.21 -5.96 -13.39
CA THR A 432 8.28 -6.63 -14.13
C THR A 432 8.89 -7.80 -13.34
N ILE A 433 9.13 -7.62 -12.04
CA ILE A 433 9.66 -8.67 -11.16
C ILE A 433 8.75 -9.90 -11.16
N GLU A 434 7.42 -9.68 -11.16
CA GLU A 434 6.45 -10.75 -11.02
C GLU A 434 6.16 -11.53 -12.30
N ASN A 435 5.80 -10.85 -13.40
CA ASN A 435 5.21 -11.53 -14.56
C ASN A 435 5.91 -11.26 -15.89
N ASN A 436 7.13 -10.69 -15.89
CA ASN A 436 7.87 -10.34 -17.13
C ASN A 436 6.94 -9.69 -18.17
N VAL A 437 6.22 -8.65 -17.74
CA VAL A 437 5.27 -7.89 -18.58
C VAL A 437 6.02 -7.25 -19.75
N THR A 438 5.40 -7.21 -20.94
CA THR A 438 6.04 -6.62 -22.13
C THR A 438 6.24 -5.11 -21.97
N GLN A 439 7.23 -4.55 -22.68
CA GLN A 439 7.51 -3.11 -22.59
C GLN A 439 6.32 -2.26 -23.05
N GLU A 440 5.59 -2.70 -24.08
CA GLU A 440 4.39 -2.03 -24.59
C GLU A 440 3.29 -1.96 -23.52
N GLN A 441 3.02 -3.07 -22.83
CA GLN A 441 2.10 -3.12 -21.69
C GLN A 441 2.54 -2.19 -20.56
N LEU A 442 3.85 -2.12 -20.25
CA LEU A 442 4.37 -1.20 -19.25
C LEU A 442 4.28 0.28 -19.67
N VAL A 443 4.35 0.58 -20.97
CA VAL A 443 4.11 1.94 -21.48
C VAL A 443 2.64 2.29 -21.34
N LYS A 444 1.71 1.42 -21.77
CA LYS A 444 0.27 1.58 -21.58
C LYS A 444 -0.10 1.74 -20.09
N TRP A 445 0.51 0.95 -19.22
CA TRP A 445 0.30 1.00 -17.77
C TRP A 445 0.68 2.37 -17.18
N ARG A 446 1.85 2.89 -17.54
CA ARG A 446 2.34 4.21 -17.08
C ARG A 446 1.59 5.38 -17.72
N ALA A 447 1.19 5.24 -18.98
CA ALA A 447 0.62 6.33 -19.77
C ALA A 447 -0.90 6.47 -19.65
N LEU A 448 -1.62 5.39 -19.36
CA LEU A 448 -3.08 5.38 -19.30
C LEU A 448 -3.62 4.93 -17.95
N ILE A 449 -3.21 3.76 -17.48
CA ILE A 449 -3.83 3.11 -16.31
C ILE A 449 -3.53 3.88 -15.02
N ILE A 450 -2.25 4.09 -14.68
CA ILE A 450 -1.87 4.84 -13.47
C ILE A 450 -2.45 6.28 -13.49
N PRO A 451 -2.36 7.03 -14.60
CA PRO A 451 -3.01 8.34 -14.74
C PRO A 451 -4.52 8.31 -14.52
N THR A 452 -5.23 7.32 -15.08
CA THR A 452 -6.68 7.16 -14.89
C THR A 452 -7.01 6.91 -13.42
N ILE A 453 -6.30 5.99 -12.77
CA ILE A 453 -6.47 5.69 -11.33
C ILE A 453 -6.23 6.96 -10.52
N HIS A 454 -5.15 7.70 -10.79
CA HIS A 454 -4.81 8.92 -10.07
C HIS A 454 -5.85 10.04 -10.28
N LEU A 455 -6.39 10.18 -11.50
CA LEU A 455 -7.50 11.10 -11.79
C LEU A 455 -8.78 10.73 -11.05
N SER A 456 -9.11 9.43 -11.02
CA SER A 456 -10.29 8.92 -10.32
C SER A 456 -10.15 9.16 -8.82
N ILE A 457 -9.00 8.84 -8.21
CA ILE A 457 -8.70 9.17 -6.81
C ILE A 457 -8.88 10.67 -6.58
N TYR A 458 -8.28 11.51 -7.44
CA TYR A 458 -8.37 12.96 -7.29
C TYR A 458 -9.82 13.47 -7.36
N SER A 459 -10.62 12.95 -8.28
CA SER A 459 -11.99 13.43 -8.53
C SER A 459 -13.01 12.84 -7.56
N PHE A 460 -12.80 11.60 -7.12
CA PHE A 460 -13.65 10.87 -6.19
C PHE A 460 -13.37 11.25 -4.73
N LEU A 461 -12.10 11.27 -4.31
CA LEU A 461 -11.69 11.56 -2.93
C LEU A 461 -11.48 13.07 -2.68
N GLU A 462 -11.85 13.94 -3.63
CA GLU A 462 -11.62 15.40 -3.60
C GLU A 462 -12.18 16.05 -2.32
N LYS A 463 -13.38 15.66 -1.87
CA LYS A 463 -14.06 16.26 -0.71
C LYS A 463 -13.41 15.91 0.63
N ASP A 464 -12.93 14.69 0.76
CA ASP A 464 -12.36 14.17 2.02
C ASP A 464 -10.89 14.57 2.16
N LEU A 465 -10.13 14.54 1.06
CA LEU A 465 -8.75 15.04 1.01
C LEU A 465 -8.70 16.56 1.21
N GLU A 466 -9.61 17.36 0.63
CA GLU A 466 -9.60 18.82 0.73
C GLU A 466 -9.85 19.31 2.16
N THR A 467 -10.85 18.77 2.86
CA THR A 467 -11.22 19.22 4.21
C THR A 467 -10.17 18.78 5.24
N TYR A 468 -9.54 17.63 5.02
CA TYR A 468 -8.64 16.98 5.96
C TYR A 468 -7.17 17.44 5.81
N ILE A 469 -6.62 17.45 4.59
CA ILE A 469 -5.24 17.94 4.31
C ILE A 469 -5.10 19.41 4.71
N ARG A 470 -6.15 20.22 4.47
CA ARG A 470 -6.14 21.65 4.74
C ARG A 470 -6.16 21.99 6.24
N ARG A 471 -6.72 21.10 7.08
CA ARG A 471 -6.78 21.33 8.54
C ARG A 471 -5.50 20.91 9.26
N ARG A 472 -4.82 19.82 8.86
CA ARG A 472 -3.64 19.30 9.59
C ARG A 472 -2.62 18.53 8.71
N PRO A 473 -1.81 19.22 7.90
CA PRO A 473 -0.85 18.58 6.97
C PRO A 473 0.26 17.75 7.65
N LEU A 474 0.54 17.99 8.94
CA LEU A 474 1.54 17.24 9.73
C LEU A 474 0.94 16.16 10.65
N ALA A 475 -0.39 16.13 10.83
CA ALA A 475 -1.03 15.12 11.70
C ALA A 475 -1.14 13.75 11.03
N TYR A 476 -1.17 13.70 9.69
CA TYR A 476 -1.09 12.47 8.89
C TYR A 476 0.20 11.67 9.13
N ILE A 477 1.25 12.33 9.63
CA ILE A 477 2.54 11.70 9.86
C ILE A 477 2.82 11.54 11.36
N ILE A 478 2.03 12.08 12.32
CA ILE A 478 2.54 12.16 13.72
C ILE A 478 1.57 11.83 14.87
N ALA A 479 0.23 11.74 14.71
CA ALA A 479 -0.63 11.41 15.87
C ALA A 479 -2.02 10.80 15.52
N PRO A 480 -2.33 9.56 15.95
CA PRO A 480 -3.49 8.77 15.49
C PRO A 480 -4.84 9.05 16.19
N ARG A 481 -5.07 10.23 16.78
CA ARG A 481 -6.23 10.45 17.69
C ARG A 481 -7.45 11.19 17.16
N TYR A 482 -7.57 11.49 15.87
CA TYR A 482 -8.62 12.41 15.40
C TYR A 482 -9.29 12.01 14.07
N TYR A 483 -9.72 10.75 13.97
CA TYR A 483 -10.81 10.37 13.07
C TYR A 483 -12.03 10.02 13.93
N HIS A 484 -12.88 11.01 14.20
CA HIS A 484 -14.21 10.77 14.78
C HIS A 484 -15.16 10.55 13.60
N HIS A 485 -15.15 9.35 13.03
CA HIS A 485 -16.31 8.66 12.41
C HIS A 485 -15.98 7.23 11.95
N SER A 486 -14.72 6.78 11.97
CA SER A 486 -14.40 5.34 11.95
C SER A 486 -14.47 4.79 13.38
N MET A 487 -15.59 4.19 13.73
CA MET A 487 -15.64 3.35 14.93
C MET A 487 -14.79 2.10 14.69
N LEU A 488 -13.68 2.01 15.43
CA LEU A 488 -13.04 0.77 15.92
C LEU A 488 -12.65 -0.31 14.89
N HIS A 489 -11.35 -0.43 14.58
CA HIS A 489 -10.68 -1.74 14.50
C HIS A 489 -9.18 -1.62 14.86
N TYR A 490 -8.89 -1.48 16.14
CA TYR A 490 -7.74 -2.08 16.84
C TYR A 490 -8.15 -2.17 18.32
N HIS A 491 -8.96 -3.18 18.65
CA HIS A 491 -9.00 -3.67 20.02
C HIS A 491 -7.91 -4.73 20.20
N ALA A 492 -7.17 -4.60 21.31
CA ALA A 492 -6.26 -5.56 21.94
C ALA A 492 -4.83 -5.70 21.39
N ILE A 493 -3.95 -4.77 21.78
CA ILE A 493 -2.83 -5.19 22.64
C ILE A 493 -3.07 -4.55 23.99
N GLY A 494 -3.52 -5.39 24.91
CA GLY A 494 -3.91 -5.13 26.29
C GLY A 494 -4.49 -6.42 26.81
#